data_AF-A0A950G5S3-F1
#
_entry.id   AF-A0A950G5S3-F1
#
_cell.length_a   1.000
_cell.length_b   1.000
_cell.length_c   1.000
_cell.angle_alpha   90.00
_cell.angle_beta   90.00
_cell.angle_gamma   90.00
#
_symmetry.space_group_name_H-M   'P 1'
#
loop_
_entity.id
_entity.type
_entity.pdbx_description
1 polymer ?
#
loop_
_entity_poly.entity_id
_entity_poly.type
_entity_poly.pdbx_seq_one_letter_code
_entity_poly.pdbx_strand_id
1 'polypeptide(L)'
;ANTYLLITRALDYFDPAREHGGDLSRTFAAARCKYLVASFTTDWRFSPARSREIVKALLDNRCDVSYAEIDAPHGHDAFLLDDPRYHGVLRAYFQRVAGEFA
;
A
#
# COMPACT_ATOMS: atom_id res chain seq x y z
N ALA A 1 19.79 21.40 -6.83
CA ALA A 1 20.30 20.49 -7.88
C ALA A 1 20.31 19.01 -7.43
N ASN A 2 20.87 18.67 -6.25
CA ASN A 2 21.01 17.26 -5.82
C ASN A 2 19.73 16.59 -5.30
N THR A 3 18.67 17.35 -4.99
CA THR A 3 17.44 16.82 -4.38
C THR A 3 16.78 15.71 -5.20
N TYR A 4 16.78 15.82 -6.54
CA TYR A 4 16.20 14.81 -7.41
C TYR A 4 16.95 13.47 -7.34
N LEU A 5 18.30 13.52 -7.31
CA LEU A 5 19.15 12.33 -7.17
C LEU A 5 18.93 11.65 -5.82
N LEU A 6 18.80 12.45 -4.75
CA LEU A 6 18.59 11.93 -3.40
C LEU A 6 17.21 11.27 -3.25
N ILE A 7 16.15 11.88 -3.78
CA ILE A 7 14.79 11.32 -3.75
C ILE A 7 14.73 10.02 -4.57
N THR A 8 15.30 10.02 -5.78
CA THR A 8 15.31 8.83 -6.63
C THR A 8 16.05 7.68 -5.96
N ARG A 9 17.23 7.94 -5.36
CA ARG A 9 17.98 6.93 -4.61
C ARG A 9 17.18 6.40 -3.42
N ALA A 10 16.49 7.26 -2.68
CA ALA A 10 15.67 6.84 -1.55
C ALA A 10 14.52 5.92 -1.98
N LEU A 11 13.86 6.23 -3.10
CA LEU A 11 12.79 5.40 -3.66
C LEU A 11 13.32 4.06 -4.21
N ASP A 12 14.43 4.07 -4.93
CA ASP A 12 14.97 2.87 -5.58
C ASP A 12 15.61 1.89 -4.60
N TYR A 13 16.15 2.38 -3.48
CA TYR A 13 16.79 1.54 -2.46
C TYR A 13 15.85 1.21 -1.29
N PHE A 14 14.60 1.65 -1.32
CA PHE A 14 13.64 1.31 -0.29
C PHE A 14 13.31 -0.18 -0.36
N ASP A 15 13.77 -0.91 0.65
CA ASP A 15 13.45 -2.32 0.87
C ASP A 15 13.07 -2.51 2.34
N PRO A 16 11.76 -2.65 2.66
CA PRO A 16 11.31 -2.83 4.03
C PRO A 16 11.72 -4.20 4.60
N ALA A 17 12.10 -5.16 3.76
CA ALA A 17 12.51 -6.49 4.19
C ALA A 17 14.02 -6.64 4.40
N ARG A 18 14.81 -5.60 4.12
CA ARG A 18 16.27 -5.63 4.15
C ARG A 18 16.85 -6.12 5.47
N GLU A 19 16.34 -5.61 6.60
CA GLU A 19 16.82 -5.98 7.94
C GLU A 19 16.30 -7.35 8.42
N HIS A 20 15.32 -7.90 7.70
CA HIS A 20 14.67 -9.16 8.02
C HIS A 20 15.00 -10.29 7.03
N GLY A 21 16.11 -10.14 6.28
CA GLY A 21 16.60 -11.16 5.34
C GLY A 21 15.72 -11.33 4.10
N GLY A 22 15.01 -10.29 3.68
CA GLY A 22 14.09 -10.33 2.54
C GLY A 22 12.72 -10.93 2.86
N ASP A 23 12.42 -11.20 4.13
CA ASP A 23 11.15 -11.76 4.59
C ASP A 23 10.19 -10.66 5.07
N LEU A 24 9.20 -10.31 4.23
CA LEU A 24 8.18 -9.32 4.57
C LEU A 24 7.32 -9.74 5.77
N SER A 25 7.05 -11.03 5.95
CA SER A 25 6.24 -11.51 7.08
C SER A 25 6.99 -11.29 8.40
N ARG A 26 8.31 -11.48 8.42
CA ARG A 26 9.14 -11.09 9.58
C ARG A 26 9.16 -9.57 9.79
N THR A 27 9.26 -8.78 8.72
CA THR A 27 9.20 -7.32 8.81
C THR A 27 7.92 -6.83 9.48
N PHE A 28 6.77 -7.39 9.09
CA PHE A 28 5.48 -6.96 9.62
C PHE A 28 5.10 -7.59 10.97
N ALA A 29 5.97 -8.39 11.60
CA ALA A 29 5.67 -9.01 12.92
C ALA A 29 5.42 -7.98 14.04
N ALA A 30 5.98 -6.78 13.92
CA ALA A 30 5.78 -5.68 14.86
C ALA A 30 4.55 -4.80 14.53
N ALA A 31 3.84 -5.06 13.43
CA ALA A 31 2.66 -4.30 13.01
C ALA A 31 1.51 -4.42 14.03
N ARG A 32 0.87 -3.30 14.35
CA ARG A 32 -0.25 -3.24 15.33
C ARG A 32 -1.46 -2.44 14.85
N CYS A 33 -1.32 -1.66 13.78
CA CYS A 33 -2.44 -0.88 13.24
C CYS A 33 -3.30 -1.72 12.29
N LYS A 34 -4.47 -1.17 11.95
CA LYS A 34 -5.29 -1.65 10.85
C LYS A 34 -4.78 -1.07 9.55
N TYR A 35 -4.76 -1.87 8.49
CA TYR A 35 -4.20 -1.50 7.19
C TYR A 35 -5.27 -1.38 6.12
N LEU A 36 -5.11 -0.38 5.25
CA LEU A 36 -5.70 -0.36 3.92
C LEU A 36 -4.56 -0.41 2.91
N VAL A 37 -4.57 -1.41 2.04
CA VAL A 37 -3.69 -1.47 0.87
C VAL A 37 -4.54 -1.27 -0.36
N ALA A 38 -4.24 -0.23 -1.15
CA ALA A 38 -4.89 0.06 -2.41
C ALA A 38 -3.86 -0.01 -3.55
N SER A 39 -4.26 -0.59 -4.68
CA SER A 39 -3.42 -0.69 -5.88
C SER A 39 -4.26 -0.50 -7.13
N PHE A 40 -3.64 -0.12 -8.25
CA PHE A 40 -4.33 0.09 -9.52
C PHE A 40 -3.92 -0.97 -10.53
N THR A 41 -4.90 -1.57 -11.23
CA THR A 41 -4.68 -2.74 -12.13
C THR A 41 -3.63 -2.48 -13.20
N THR A 42 -3.51 -1.23 -13.66
CA THR A 42 -2.60 -0.80 -14.73
C THR A 42 -1.31 -0.15 -14.21
N ASP A 43 -1.09 -0.06 -12.90
CA ASP A 43 0.14 0.49 -12.34
C ASP A 43 1.30 -0.48 -12.61
N TRP A 44 2.24 -0.05 -13.44
CA TRP A 44 3.45 -0.82 -13.73
C TRP A 44 4.62 -0.46 -12.80
N ARG A 45 4.60 0.72 -12.18
CA ARG A 45 5.67 1.23 -11.32
C ARG A 45 5.57 0.68 -9.90
N PHE A 46 4.35 0.47 -9.41
CA PHE A 46 4.00 -0.17 -8.14
C PHE A 46 2.91 -1.22 -8.37
N SER A 47 3.29 -2.29 -9.07
CA SER A 47 2.34 -3.30 -9.55
C SER A 47 1.46 -3.91 -8.45
N PRO A 48 0.20 -4.29 -8.74
CA PRO A 48 -0.67 -5.00 -7.81
C PRO A 48 -0.04 -6.24 -7.18
N ALA A 49 0.85 -6.93 -7.90
CA ALA A 49 1.59 -8.07 -7.38
C ALA A 49 2.40 -7.71 -6.10
N ARG A 50 3.05 -6.56 -6.07
CA ARG A 50 3.79 -6.08 -4.88
C ARG A 50 2.86 -5.72 -3.74
N SER A 51 1.69 -5.13 -4.04
CA SER A 51 0.66 -4.91 -3.02
C SER A 51 0.14 -6.21 -2.42
N ARG A 52 -0.04 -7.26 -3.23
CA ARG A 52 -0.43 -8.60 -2.75
C ARG A 52 0.65 -9.25 -1.88
N GLU A 53 1.94 -9.03 -2.15
CA GLU A 53 3.04 -9.46 -1.27
C GLU A 53 2.94 -8.82 0.12
N ILE A 54 2.66 -7.50 0.18
CA ILE A 54 2.43 -6.79 1.44
C ILE A 54 1.21 -7.33 2.17
N VAL A 55 0.08 -7.49 1.47
CA VAL A 55 -1.17 -8.03 2.05
C VAL A 55 -0.94 -9.44 2.60
N LYS A 56 -0.24 -10.30 1.85
CA LYS A 56 0.10 -11.65 2.34
C LYS A 56 0.90 -11.58 3.64
N ALA A 57 1.92 -10.73 3.70
CA ALA A 57 2.74 -10.60 4.90
C ALA A 57 1.96 -10.07 6.12
N LEU A 58 1.02 -9.16 5.90
CA LEU A 58 0.10 -8.68 6.94
C LEU A 58 -0.86 -9.80 7.41
N LEU A 59 -1.40 -10.59 6.48
CA LEU A 59 -2.27 -11.74 6.79
C LEU A 59 -1.53 -12.83 7.55
N ASP A 60 -0.28 -13.13 7.18
CA ASP A 60 0.58 -14.11 7.89
C ASP A 60 0.73 -13.72 9.39
N ASN A 61 0.69 -12.42 9.69
CA ASN A 61 0.76 -11.87 11.05
C ASN A 61 -0.61 -11.62 11.70
N ARG A 62 -1.71 -12.06 11.07
CA ARG A 62 -3.10 -11.83 11.53
C ARG A 62 -3.43 -10.35 11.74
N CYS A 63 -2.79 -9.46 10.99
CA CYS A 63 -3.15 -8.05 10.99
C CYS A 63 -4.52 -7.86 10.34
N ASP A 64 -5.29 -6.90 10.84
CA ASP A 64 -6.51 -6.44 10.18
C ASP A 64 -6.12 -5.63 8.95
N VAL A 65 -6.36 -6.20 7.77
CA VAL A 65 -6.00 -5.60 6.48
C VAL A 65 -7.18 -5.67 5.51
N SER A 66 -7.52 -4.50 4.94
CA SER A 66 -8.39 -4.37 3.78
C SER A 66 -7.54 -4.20 2.52
N TYR A 67 -7.85 -4.95 1.47
CA TYR A 67 -7.18 -4.82 0.18
C TYR A 67 -8.17 -4.43 -0.92
N ALA A 68 -7.81 -3.43 -1.72
CA ALA A 68 -8.55 -3.01 -2.90
C ALA A 68 -7.63 -2.93 -4.13
N GLU A 69 -7.97 -3.68 -5.16
CA GLU A 69 -7.37 -3.55 -6.49
C GLU A 69 -8.37 -2.83 -7.40
N ILE A 70 -8.03 -1.60 -7.78
CA ILE A 70 -8.92 -0.66 -8.45
C ILE A 70 -8.60 -0.67 -9.93
N ASP A 71 -9.62 -0.99 -10.74
CA ASP A 71 -9.47 -0.92 -12.18
C ASP A 71 -9.48 0.53 -12.66
N ALA A 72 -8.32 1.10 -12.99
CA ALA A 72 -8.20 2.48 -13.48
C ALA A 72 -7.25 2.53 -14.68
N PRO A 73 -7.55 3.32 -15.72
CA PRO A 73 -6.75 3.33 -16.96
C PRO A 73 -5.44 4.13 -16.87
N HIS A 74 -5.23 4.88 -15.77
CA HIS A 74 -4.17 5.89 -15.66
C HIS A 74 -2.91 5.39 -14.97
N GLY A 75 -2.76 4.07 -14.80
CA GLY A 75 -1.59 3.48 -14.17
C GLY A 75 -1.35 4.00 -12.76
N HIS A 76 -0.09 4.32 -12.46
CA HIS A 76 0.30 4.87 -11.17
C HIS A 76 -0.44 6.18 -10.89
N ASP A 77 -0.51 7.10 -11.84
CA ASP A 77 -1.07 8.44 -11.62
C ASP A 77 -2.56 8.42 -11.26
N ALA A 78 -3.25 7.27 -11.37
CA ALA A 78 -4.64 7.09 -10.95
C ALA A 78 -4.89 7.52 -9.48
N PHE A 79 -3.90 7.44 -8.58
CA PHE A 79 -4.09 7.89 -7.19
C PHE A 79 -4.21 9.41 -7.04
N LEU A 80 -3.79 10.19 -8.04
CA LEU A 80 -3.86 11.65 -8.08
C LEU A 80 -5.14 12.18 -8.73
N LEU A 81 -5.91 11.29 -9.37
CA LEU A 81 -7.06 11.66 -10.19
C LEU A 81 -8.38 11.42 -9.45
N ASP A 82 -9.42 12.14 -9.86
CA ASP A 82 -10.75 11.94 -9.31
C ASP A 82 -11.38 10.66 -9.89
N ASP A 83 -11.18 9.54 -9.19
CA ASP A 83 -11.81 8.26 -9.49
C ASP A 83 -12.82 7.90 -8.38
N PRO A 84 -14.13 7.84 -8.70
CA PRO A 84 -15.17 7.52 -7.72
C PRO A 84 -14.99 6.17 -7.01
N ARG A 85 -14.36 5.18 -7.67
CA ARG A 85 -14.11 3.86 -7.08
C ARG A 85 -13.01 3.95 -6.03
N TYR A 86 -11.91 4.64 -6.36
CA TYR A 86 -10.82 4.90 -5.41
C TYR A 86 -11.29 5.71 -4.21
N HIS A 87 -11.96 6.84 -4.45
CA HIS A 87 -12.50 7.67 -3.39
C HIS A 87 -13.59 6.97 -2.57
N GLY A 88 -14.37 6.07 -3.19
CA GLY A 88 -15.33 5.22 -2.50
C GLY A 88 -14.66 4.29 -1.48
N VAL A 89 -13.56 3.64 -1.87
CA VAL A 89 -12.76 2.76 -0.97
C VAL A 89 -12.20 3.56 0.21
N LEU A 90 -11.58 4.71 -0.05
CA LEU A 90 -11.05 5.57 1.01
C LEU A 90 -12.15 6.02 1.97
N ARG A 91 -13.28 6.48 1.43
CA ARG A 91 -14.43 6.94 2.23
C ARG A 91 -14.94 5.83 3.14
N ALA A 92 -15.17 4.63 2.60
CA ALA A 92 -15.64 3.49 3.38
C ALA A 92 -14.65 3.11 4.49
N TYR A 93 -13.35 3.09 4.19
CA TYR A 93 -12.32 2.79 5.19
C TYR A 93 -12.27 3.84 6.31
N PHE A 94 -12.27 5.13 5.97
CA PHE A 94 -12.26 6.20 6.97
C PHE A 94 -13.55 6.27 7.79
N GLN A 95 -14.71 5.97 7.21
CA GLN A 95 -15.97 5.86 7.96
C GLN A 95 -15.91 4.71 8.97
N ARG A 96 -15.37 3.56 8.57
CA ARG A 96 -15.14 2.43 9.48
C ARG A 96 -14.22 2.83 10.63
N VAL A 97 -13.08 3.48 10.33
CA VAL A 97 -12.15 3.98 11.36
C VAL A 97 -12.83 4.98 12.29
N ALA A 98 -13.58 5.94 11.76
CA ALA A 98 -14.31 6.93 12.58
C ALA A 98 -15.33 6.26 13.52
N GLY A 99 -16.02 5.22 13.05
CA GLY A 99 -16.96 4.44 13.85
C GLY A 99 -16.32 3.61 14.97
N GLU A 100 -15.00 3.40 14.98
CA GLU A 100 -14.31 2.70 16.07
C GLU A 100 -14.04 3.60 17.29
N PHE A 101 -14.16 4.91 17.12
CA PHE A 101 -13.94 5.90 18.18
C PHE A 101 -15.24 6.56 18.67
N ALA A 102 -16.39 6.17 18.10
CA ALA A 102 -17.71 6.61 18.50
C ALA A 102 -18.27 5.68 19.59
#